data_AF-A0A8X6YV94-F1
#
_entry.id   AF-A0A8X6YV94-F1
#
_cell.length_a   1.000
_cell.length_b   1.000
_cell.length_c   1.000
_cell.angle_alpha   90.00
_cell.angle_beta   90.00
_cell.angle_gamma   90.00
#
_symmetry.space_group_name_H-M   'P 1'
#
loop_
_entity.id
_entity.type
_entity.pdbx_description
1 polymer ?
#
loop_
_entity_poly.entity_id
_entity_poly.type
_entity_poly.pdbx_seq_one_letter_code
_entity_poly.pdbx_strand_id
1 'polypeptide(L)'
;MSDIHFIYGVADENALEAMRLYGERFSSRRLPNRKNFERLNRRLRETSSFVSGMHNTGLTRSARTPELEEYALREFEEQPETSTRTVSTSANVSHMTVW
;
A
#
# COMPACT_ATOMS: atom_id res chain seq x y z
N MET A 1 9.70 -9.56 9.72
CA MET A 1 9.02 -10.48 8.77
C MET A 1 9.84 -11.74 8.50
N SER A 2 11.17 -11.67 8.47
CA SER A 2 12.05 -12.85 8.31
C SER A 2 11.74 -13.98 9.30
N ASP A 3 11.62 -13.68 10.60
CA ASP A 3 11.36 -14.70 11.65
C ASP A 3 10.08 -15.51 11.41
N ILE A 4 9.02 -14.88 10.90
CA ILE A 4 7.73 -15.54 10.59
C ILE A 4 7.93 -16.52 9.43
N HIS A 5 8.64 -16.10 8.37
CA HIS A 5 8.92 -16.95 7.22
C HIS A 5 9.84 -18.12 7.59
N PHE A 6 10.88 -17.85 8.38
CA PHE A 6 11.79 -18.88 8.87
C PHE A 6 11.04 -19.94 9.69
N ILE A 7 10.24 -19.53 10.68
CA ILE A 7 9.47 -20.47 11.51
C ILE A 7 8.43 -21.22 10.69
N TYR A 8 7.83 -20.59 9.68
CA TYR A 8 6.92 -21.28 8.77
C TYR A 8 7.60 -22.38 7.96
N GLY A 9 8.82 -22.12 7.47
CA GLY A 9 9.63 -23.12 6.78
C GLY A 9 10.06 -24.26 7.70
N VAL A 10 10.45 -23.96 8.96
CA VAL A 10 10.77 -24.99 9.96
C VAL A 10 9.56 -25.87 10.28
N ALA A 11 8.36 -25.31 10.24
CA ALA A 11 7.11 -26.02 10.46
C ALA A 11 6.58 -26.75 9.22
N ASP A 12 7.38 -26.90 8.15
CA ASP A 12 6.99 -27.54 6.89
C ASP A 12 5.70 -26.94 6.30
N GLU A 13 5.62 -25.60 6.30
CA GLU A 13 4.46 -24.83 5.87
C GLU A 13 3.17 -25.10 6.67
N ASN A 14 3.27 -25.70 7.87
CA ASN A 14 2.13 -25.83 8.79
C ASN A 14 1.97 -24.56 9.65
N ALA A 15 0.92 -23.80 9.38
CA ALA A 15 0.70 -22.52 10.03
C ALA A 15 0.32 -22.61 11.53
N LEU A 16 -0.29 -23.72 11.97
CA LEU A 16 -0.61 -23.93 13.39
C LEU A 16 0.64 -24.29 14.18
N GLU A 17 1.47 -25.18 13.64
CA GLU A 17 2.73 -25.54 14.25
C GLU A 17 3.72 -24.37 14.26
N ALA A 18 3.78 -23.61 13.17
CA ALA A 18 4.55 -22.37 13.11
C ALA A 18 4.12 -21.36 14.18
N MET A 19 2.82 -21.24 14.45
CA MET A 19 2.32 -20.37 15.51
C MET A 19 2.80 -20.84 16.89
N ARG A 20 2.70 -22.14 17.19
CA ARG A 20 3.22 -22.71 18.45
C ARG A 20 4.72 -22.46 18.62
N LEU A 21 5.52 -22.83 17.62
CA LEU A 21 6.97 -22.64 17.62
C LEU A 21 7.38 -21.16 17.73
N TYR A 22 6.63 -20.26 17.09
CA TYR A 22 6.89 -18.82 17.19
C TYR A 22 6.63 -18.31 18.61
N GLY A 23 5.55 -18.75 19.26
CA GLY A 23 5.24 -18.37 20.64
C GLY A 23 6.27 -18.88 21.64
N GLU A 24 6.75 -20.12 21.46
CA GLU A 24 7.79 -20.71 22.31
C GLU A 24 9.12 -19.99 22.16
N ARG A 25 9.52 -19.68 20.92
CA ARG A 25 10.81 -19.05 20.64
C ARG A 25 10.82 -17.55 20.94
N PHE A 26 9.69 -16.86 20.78
CA PHE A 26 9.56 -15.42 20.92
C PHE A 26 8.48 -15.04 21.94
N SER A 27 8.60 -15.57 23.16
CA SER A 27 7.61 -15.44 24.24
C SER A 27 7.23 -14.00 24.63
N SER A 28 8.11 -13.02 24.39
CA SER A 28 7.83 -11.60 24.66
C SER A 28 7.14 -10.85 23.51
N ARG A 29 6.95 -11.48 22.35
CA ARG A 29 6.39 -10.82 21.15
C ARG A 29 4.93 -11.17 20.96
N ARG A 30 4.20 -10.28 20.27
CA ARG A 30 2.82 -10.56 19.85
C ARG A 30 2.81 -11.77 18.91
N LEU A 31 2.01 -12.77 19.26
CA LEU A 31 1.84 -13.98 18.48
C LEU A 31 1.17 -13.67 17.13
N PRO A 32 1.81 -13.99 15.99
CA PRO A 32 1.17 -13.90 14.69
C PRO A 32 0.00 -14.88 14.58
N ASN A 33 -1.08 -14.49 13.92
CA ASN A 33 -2.18 -15.40 13.60
C ASN A 33 -1.74 -16.37 12.48
N ARG A 34 -2.29 -17.58 12.45
CA ARG A 34 -2.22 -18.55 11.34
C ARG A 34 -2.24 -17.88 9.95
N LYS A 35 -3.20 -16.97 9.71
CA LYS A 35 -3.35 -16.28 8.42
C LYS A 35 -2.14 -15.42 8.04
N ASN A 36 -1.35 -14.93 9.00
CA ASN A 36 -0.15 -14.14 8.71
C ASN A 36 0.93 -15.00 8.05
N PHE A 37 1.12 -16.24 8.52
CA PHE A 37 2.08 -17.17 7.95
C PHE A 37 1.70 -17.53 6.51
N GLU A 38 0.44 -17.93 6.30
CA GLU A 38 -0.09 -18.31 4.98
C GLU A 38 -0.03 -17.15 3.98
N ARG A 39 -0.47 -15.96 4.39
CA ARG A 39 -0.47 -14.76 3.52
C ARG A 39 0.95 -14.35 3.15
N LEU A 40 1.91 -14.51 4.06
CA LEU A 40 3.32 -14.19 3.80
C LEU A 40 3.91 -15.13 2.76
N ASN A 41 3.72 -16.45 2.92
CA ASN A 41 4.19 -17.46 1.97
C ASN A 41 3.53 -17.30 0.59
N ARG A 42 2.21 -17.14 0.57
CA ARG A 42 1.47 -16.92 -0.68
C ARG A 42 1.97 -15.69 -1.42
N ARG A 43 2.16 -14.58 -0.71
CA ARG A 43 2.67 -13.35 -1.32
C ARG A 43 4.09 -13.53 -1.87
N LEU A 44 4.96 -14.22 -1.13
CA LEU A 44 6.31 -14.52 -1.61
C LEU A 44 6.25 -15.34 -2.92
N ARG A 45 5.36 -16.33 -3.01
CA ARG A 45 5.17 -17.14 -4.22
C ARG A 45 4.58 -16.34 -5.38
N GLU A 46 3.63 -15.44 -5.12
CA GLU A 46 2.92 -14.67 -6.14
C GLU A 46 3.72 -13.46 -6.65
N THR A 47 4.38 -12.72 -5.77
CA THR A 47 5.00 -11.42 -6.10
C THR A 47 6.50 -11.35 -5.81
N SER A 48 7.11 -12.45 -5.33
CA SER A 48 8.52 -12.49 -4.91
C SER A 48 8.89 -11.40 -3.88
N SER A 49 7.90 -10.94 -3.11
CA SER A 49 8.07 -9.82 -2.17
C SER A 49 7.30 -10.05 -0.88
N PHE A 50 7.86 -9.61 0.25
CA PHE A 50 7.15 -9.60 1.53
C PHE A 50 6.27 -8.35 1.71
N VAL A 51 6.45 -7.33 0.85
CA VAL A 51 5.75 -6.04 0.94
C VAL A 51 4.27 -6.22 0.63
N SER A 52 3.40 -5.74 1.51
CA SER A 52 1.96 -5.75 1.25
C SER A 52 1.62 -4.87 0.04
N GLY A 53 0.85 -5.42 -0.90
CA GLY A 53 0.30 -4.71 -2.05
C GLY A 53 -0.75 -3.68 -1.66
N MET A 54 -0.33 -2.63 -0.94
CA MET A 54 -1.14 -1.49 -0.53
C MET A 54 -1.19 -0.39 -1.60
N HIS A 55 -0.76 -0.68 -2.83
CA HIS A 55 -0.68 0.30 -3.93
C HIS A 55 -2.05 0.89 -4.29
N ASN A 56 -3.15 0.17 -4.01
CA ASN A 56 -4.52 0.62 -4.26
C ASN A 56 -5.40 0.62 -3.00
N THR A 57 -4.81 0.74 -1.81
CA THR A 57 -5.59 0.86 -0.57
C THR A 57 -5.76 2.34 -0.20
N GLY A 58 -7.00 2.81 -0.12
CA GLY A 58 -7.34 4.19 0.19
C GLY A 58 -8.68 4.59 -0.44
N LEU A 59 -9.10 5.84 -0.21
CA LEU A 59 -10.22 6.41 -0.98
C LEU A 59 -9.80 6.54 -2.44
N THR A 60 -10.60 6.03 -3.37
CA THR A 60 -10.38 6.23 -4.80
C THR A 60 -10.19 7.71 -5.08
N ARG A 61 -9.11 8.09 -5.78
CA ARG A 61 -8.88 9.47 -6.21
C ARG A 61 -9.94 9.83 -7.25
N SER A 62 -11.11 10.28 -6.80
CA SER A 62 -12.19 10.74 -7.68
C SER A 62 -11.94 12.16 -8.17
N ALA A 63 -11.21 12.96 -7.39
CA ALA A 63 -10.95 14.37 -7.69
C ALA A 63 -9.63 14.60 -8.42
N ARG A 64 -8.55 13.88 -8.09
CA ARG A 64 -7.23 13.98 -8.76
C ARG A 64 -7.10 12.87 -9.80
N THR A 65 -7.72 13.08 -10.96
CA THR A 65 -7.60 12.17 -12.11
C THR A 65 -6.44 12.59 -13.00
N PRO A 66 -5.86 11.68 -13.80
CA PRO A 66 -4.78 12.02 -14.74
C PRO A 66 -5.16 13.15 -15.70
N GLU A 67 -6.41 13.18 -16.15
CA GLU A 67 -6.92 14.20 -17.07
C GLU A 67 -6.92 15.59 -16.42
N LEU A 68 -7.26 15.67 -15.13
CA LEU A 68 -7.19 16.92 -14.38
C LEU A 68 -5.74 17.36 -14.14
N GLU A 69 -4.85 16.41 -13.84
CA GLU A 69 -3.42 16.69 -13.66
C GLU A 69 -2.80 17.23 -14.96
N GLU A 70 -3.08 16.60 -16.11
CA GLU A 70 -2.62 17.06 -17.43
C GLU A 70 -3.20 18.44 -17.80
N TYR A 71 -4.49 18.68 -17.51
CA TYR A 71 -5.10 19.99 -17.73
C TYR A 71 -4.39 21.08 -16.91
N ALA A 72 -4.18 20.85 -15.62
CA ALA A 72 -3.52 21.80 -14.75
C ALA A 72 -2.06 22.07 -15.18
N LEU A 73 -1.31 21.02 -15.54
CA LEU A 73 0.06 21.15 -16.04
C LEU A 73 0.12 22.01 -17.30
N ARG A 74 -0.79 21.79 -18.26
CA ARG A 74 -0.86 22.57 -19.49
C ARG A 74 -1.16 24.04 -19.22
N GLU A 75 -2.13 24.35 -18.36
CA GLU A 75 -2.47 25.74 -18.01
C GLU A 75 -1.28 26.49 -17.38
N PHE A 76 -0.50 25.83 -16.52
CA PHE A 76 0.70 26.44 -15.92
C PHE A 76 1.88 26.52 -16.90
N GLU A 77 2.00 25.61 -17.85
CA GLU A 77 3.01 25.70 -18.93
C GLU A 77 2.70 26.86 -19.89
N GLU A 78 1.42 27.04 -20.24
CA GLU A 78 0.97 28.11 -21.13
C GLU A 78 0.99 29.49 -20.44
N GLN A 79 0.62 29.56 -19.16
CA GLN A 79 0.56 30.79 -18.37
C GLN A 79 1.08 30.56 -16.94
N PRO A 80 2.40 30.66 -16.72
CA PRO A 80 3.03 30.38 -15.42
C PRO A 80 2.54 31.26 -14.27
N GLU A 81 2.09 32.48 -14.56
CA GLU A 81 1.51 33.42 -13.60
C GLU A 81 0.06 33.10 -13.19
N THR A 82 -0.56 32.09 -13.80
CA THR A 82 -1.94 31.69 -13.47
C THR A 82 -2.03 31.21 -12.03
N SER A 83 -3.10 31.62 -11.35
CA SER A 83 -3.34 31.16 -9.98
C SER A 83 -3.96 29.76 -9.99
N THR A 84 -3.56 28.95 -9.01
CA THR A 84 -4.19 27.64 -8.75
C THR A 84 -5.71 27.75 -8.57
N ARG A 85 -6.24 28.89 -8.07
CA ARG A 85 -7.68 29.15 -7.96
C ARG A 85 -8.35 29.24 -9.33
N THR A 86 -7.73 29.96 -10.26
CA THR A 86 -8.20 30.10 -11.64
C THR A 86 -8.36 28.73 -12.30
N VAL A 87 -7.32 27.89 -12.25
CA VAL A 87 -7.34 26.52 -12.79
C VAL A 87 -8.45 25.69 -12.15
N SER A 88 -8.62 25.78 -10.83
CA SER A 88 -9.66 25.03 -10.12
C SER A 88 -11.08 25.46 -10.49
N THR A 89 -11.29 26.76 -10.75
CA THR A 89 -12.58 27.29 -11.22
C THR A 89 -12.88 26.79 -12.64
N SER A 90 -11.90 26.82 -13.55
CA SER A 90 -12.07 26.30 -14.92
C SER A 90 -12.37 24.80 -14.94
N ALA A 91 -11.73 24.04 -14.06
CA ALA A 91 -11.94 22.59 -13.93
C ALA A 91 -13.14 22.20 -13.03
N ASN A 92 -13.84 23.17 -12.42
CA ASN A 92 -14.94 22.94 -11.47
C ASN A 92 -14.56 21.97 -10.32
N VAL A 93 -13.37 22.13 -9.76
CA VAL A 93 -12.86 21.35 -8.63
C VAL A 93 -12.51 22.24 -7.45
N SER A 94 -12.34 21.64 -6.27
CA SER A 94 -11.75 22.35 -5.15
C SER A 94 -10.34 22.82 -5.50
N HIS A 95 -10.00 24.05 -5.11
CA HIS A 95 -8.64 24.58 -5.21
C HIS A 95 -7.58 23.68 -4.57
N MET A 96 -7.94 22.95 -3.51
CA MET A 96 -7.09 21.95 -2.84
C MET A 96 -6.81 20.70 -3.69
N THR A 97 -7.58 20.49 -4.76
CA THR A 97 -7.31 19.41 -5.71
C THR A 97 -6.12 19.76 -6.61
N VAL A 98 -5.92 21.06 -6.89
CA VAL A 98 -4.85 21.58 -7.76
C VAL A 98 -3.55 21.86 -6.99
N TRP A 99 -3.62 22.27 -5.72
CA TRP A 99 -2.45 22.47 -4.83
C TRP A 99 -1.88 21.15 -4.31
#